data_AF-A0A1I6GF19-F1
#
_entry.id   AF-A0A1I6GF19-F1
#
_cell.length_a   1.000
_cell.length_b   1.000
_cell.length_c   1.000
_cell.angle_alpha   90.00
_cell.angle_beta   90.00
_cell.angle_gamma   90.00
#
_symmetry.space_group_name_H-M   'P 1'
#
loop_
_entity.id
_entity.type
_entity.pdbx_description
1 polymer ?
#
loop_
_entity_poly.entity_id
_entity_poly.type
_entity_poly.pdbx_seq_one_letter_code
_entity_poly.pdbx_strand_id
1 'polypeptide(L)'
;MANMGQKDFDARIKRIKNPRNNSYYDPDLQMHIPKRVARSKIEKPPSKSNEALTAFLVSMVLGGVAMFGAQVVRVRYLGLSGGNTAVTFTDILIGFWFVLVLSALMQRRQPIGRLGQIAGLCAMLVAGHNLIWKWPDLMGKIYTPEYVAEVQATTEVGSIVVQGNVFAFMSN
;
A
#
# COMPACT_ATOMS: atom_id res chain seq x y z
N MET A 1 -38.26 -52.88 10.63
CA MET A 1 -37.33 -51.75 10.39
C MET A 1 -36.56 -51.81 9.05
N ALA A 2 -36.88 -52.75 8.14
CA ALA A 2 -36.15 -52.91 6.86
C ALA A 2 -36.49 -51.87 5.76
N ASN A 3 -37.61 -51.15 5.86
CA ASN A 3 -38.09 -50.23 4.81
C ASN A 3 -37.52 -48.80 4.86
N MET A 4 -36.76 -48.41 5.90
CA MET A 4 -36.18 -47.06 5.98
C MET A 4 -35.04 -46.86 4.98
N GLY A 5 -34.13 -47.83 4.87
CA GLY A 5 -33.00 -47.75 3.93
C GLY A 5 -33.44 -47.68 2.46
N GLN A 6 -34.55 -48.35 2.11
CA GLN A 6 -35.09 -48.35 0.76
C GLN A 6 -35.77 -47.02 0.42
N LYS A 7 -36.54 -46.45 1.35
CA LYS A 7 -37.14 -45.10 1.19
C LYS A 7 -36.08 -44.00 1.09
N ASP A 8 -35.01 -44.08 1.87
CA ASP A 8 -33.89 -43.14 1.79
C ASP A 8 -33.12 -43.26 0.47
N PHE A 9 -32.92 -44.49 -0.01
CA PHE A 9 -32.32 -44.74 -1.31
C PHE A 9 -33.16 -44.16 -2.45
N ASP A 10 -34.48 -44.42 -2.46
CA ASP A 10 -35.40 -43.88 -3.46
C ASP A 10 -35.47 -42.36 -3.42
N ALA A 11 -35.45 -41.76 -2.23
CA ALA A 11 -35.38 -40.31 -2.05
C ALA A 11 -34.04 -39.72 -2.56
N ARG A 12 -32.92 -40.43 -2.43
CA ARG A 12 -31.64 -40.04 -3.05
C ARG A 12 -31.69 -40.15 -4.56
N ILE A 13 -32.20 -41.24 -5.12
CA ILE A 13 -32.36 -41.42 -6.58
C ILE A 13 -33.25 -40.31 -7.16
N LYS A 14 -34.36 -39.98 -6.50
CA LYS A 14 -35.27 -38.91 -6.93
C LYS A 14 -34.59 -37.52 -6.92
N ARG A 15 -33.72 -37.25 -5.94
CA ARG A 15 -32.91 -36.02 -5.90
C ARG A 15 -31.85 -35.98 -7.00
N ILE A 16 -31.22 -37.11 -7.31
CA ILE A 16 -30.21 -37.22 -8.37
C ILE A 16 -30.84 -37.03 -9.75
N LYS A 17 -32.00 -37.65 -10.00
CA LYS A 17 -32.73 -37.58 -11.28
C LYS A 17 -33.52 -36.28 -11.49
N ASN A 18 -33.61 -35.40 -10.49
CA ASN A 18 -34.35 -34.15 -10.62
C ASN A 18 -33.69 -33.24 -11.68
N PRO A 19 -34.37 -32.86 -12.78
CA PRO A 19 -33.80 -32.01 -13.84
C PRO A 19 -33.47 -30.58 -13.37
N ARG A 20 -33.88 -30.19 -12.17
CA ARG A 20 -33.50 -28.92 -11.52
C ARG A 20 -32.19 -29.00 -10.73
N ASN A 21 -31.60 -30.18 -10.57
CA ASN A 21 -30.39 -30.41 -9.77
C ASN A 21 -29.08 -30.17 -10.56
N ASN A 22 -28.98 -29.00 -11.17
CA ASN A 22 -27.91 -28.69 -12.13
C ASN A 22 -26.69 -27.99 -11.50
N SER A 23 -26.83 -27.47 -10.29
CA SER A 23 -25.76 -26.79 -9.55
C SER A 23 -25.70 -27.26 -8.09
N TYR A 24 -24.57 -27.03 -7.43
CA TYR A 24 -24.41 -27.18 -5.98
C TYR A 24 -23.79 -25.91 -5.42
N TYR A 25 -24.12 -25.56 -4.17
CA TYR A 25 -23.46 -24.44 -3.48
C TYR A 25 -22.12 -24.90 -2.94
N ASP A 26 -21.06 -24.18 -3.27
CA ASP A 26 -19.71 -24.44 -2.77
C ASP A 26 -19.37 -23.45 -1.64
N PRO A 27 -19.20 -23.90 -0.39
CA PRO A 27 -18.91 -23.03 0.74
C PRO A 27 -17.58 -22.26 0.61
N ASP A 28 -16.58 -22.86 -0.04
CA ASP A 28 -15.25 -22.27 -0.16
C ASP A 28 -15.20 -21.14 -1.19
N LEU A 29 -16.10 -21.21 -2.18
CA LEU A 29 -16.24 -20.26 -3.27
C LEU A 29 -17.42 -19.31 -3.08
N GLN A 30 -18.28 -19.57 -2.10
CA GLN A 30 -19.51 -18.83 -1.79
C GLN A 30 -20.42 -18.62 -3.01
N MET A 31 -20.49 -19.62 -3.91
CA MET A 31 -21.28 -19.53 -5.14
C MET A 31 -21.89 -20.87 -5.56
N HIS A 32 -22.96 -20.80 -6.37
CA HIS A 32 -23.54 -21.98 -7.00
C HIS A 32 -22.74 -22.39 -8.24
N ILE A 33 -22.20 -23.61 -8.21
CA ILE A 33 -21.36 -24.17 -9.26
C ILE A 33 -22.17 -25.17 -10.08
N PRO A 34 -22.23 -25.05 -11.42
CA PRO A 34 -22.84 -26.05 -12.27
C PRO A 34 -22.06 -27.37 -12.22
N LYS A 35 -22.75 -28.50 -12.04
CA LYS A 35 -22.13 -29.83 -11.86
C LYS A 35 -21.35 -30.35 -13.06
N ARG A 36 -21.62 -29.82 -14.26
CA ARG A 36 -21.03 -30.26 -15.53
C ARG A 36 -19.86 -29.40 -16.01
N VAL A 37 -19.40 -28.46 -15.18
CA VAL A 37 -18.27 -27.59 -15.51
C VAL A 37 -17.00 -28.17 -14.90
N ALA A 38 -15.95 -28.29 -15.71
CA ALA A 38 -14.64 -28.72 -15.25
C ALA A 38 -14.11 -27.73 -14.19
N ARG A 39 -13.49 -28.25 -13.12
CA ARG A 39 -12.96 -27.41 -12.03
C ARG A 39 -11.97 -26.34 -12.50
N SER A 40 -11.26 -26.58 -13.59
CA SER A 40 -10.34 -25.61 -14.20
C SER A 40 -11.03 -24.35 -14.75
N LYS A 41 -12.34 -24.38 -14.98
CA LYS A 41 -13.13 -23.21 -15.41
C LYS A 41 -13.78 -22.46 -14.24
N ILE A 42 -13.56 -22.91 -13.01
CA ILE A 42 -14.12 -22.31 -11.81
C ILE A 42 -13.04 -21.40 -11.23
N GLU A 43 -13.09 -20.12 -11.58
CA GLU A 43 -12.20 -19.12 -10.98
C GLU A 43 -12.67 -18.79 -9.56
N LYS A 44 -11.76 -18.92 -8.60
CA LYS A 44 -12.03 -18.50 -7.23
C LYS A 44 -12.09 -16.97 -7.19
N PRO A 45 -13.17 -16.36 -6.68
CA PRO A 45 -13.18 -14.92 -6.51
C PRO A 45 -12.00 -14.53 -5.59
N PRO A 46 -11.20 -13.52 -5.95
CA PRO A 46 -10.09 -13.09 -5.12
C PRO A 46 -10.62 -12.71 -3.73
N SER A 47 -9.90 -13.13 -2.68
CA SER A 47 -10.29 -12.82 -1.31
C SER A 47 -10.18 -11.31 -1.08
N LYS A 48 -11.33 -10.63 -1.10
CA LYS A 48 -11.43 -9.17 -1.09
C LYS A 48 -10.90 -8.49 0.19
N SER A 49 -10.64 -9.22 1.29
CA SER A 49 -10.39 -8.56 2.57
C SER A 49 -9.00 -7.93 2.69
N ASN A 50 -7.98 -8.43 1.99
CA ASN A 50 -6.59 -7.97 2.19
C ASN A 50 -6.00 -7.25 0.96
N GLU A 51 -6.55 -7.45 -0.23
CA GLU A 51 -5.98 -6.90 -1.46
C GLU A 51 -5.97 -5.36 -1.46
N ALA A 52 -7.03 -4.73 -0.94
CA ALA A 52 -7.12 -3.27 -0.84
C ALA A 52 -6.07 -2.68 0.13
N LEU A 53 -5.89 -3.31 1.29
CA LEU A 53 -4.89 -2.88 2.27
C LEU A 53 -3.48 -3.09 1.74
N THR A 54 -3.20 -4.24 1.12
CA THR A 54 -1.91 -4.50 0.49
C THR A 54 -1.64 -3.49 -0.63
N ALA A 55 -2.62 -3.21 -1.49
CA ALA A 55 -2.49 -2.22 -2.54
C ALA A 55 -2.20 -0.83 -1.99
N PHE A 56 -2.87 -0.44 -0.90
CA PHE A 56 -2.65 0.82 -0.20
C PHE A 56 -1.24 0.89 0.42
N LEU A 57 -0.80 -0.13 1.14
CA LEU A 57 0.51 -0.14 1.80
C LEU A 57 1.66 -0.12 0.77
N VAL A 58 1.56 -0.92 -0.28
CA VAL A 58 2.55 -0.95 -1.37
C VAL A 58 2.61 0.41 -2.06
N SER A 59 1.46 1.04 -2.32
CA SER A 59 1.42 2.34 -2.97
C SER A 59 1.89 3.47 -2.03
N MET A 60 1.70 3.33 -0.72
CA MET A 60 2.27 4.23 0.28
C MET A 60 3.79 4.20 0.30
N VAL A 61 4.40 3.01 0.24
CA VAL A 61 5.86 2.91 0.09
C VAL A 61 6.32 3.61 -1.19
N LEU A 62 5.59 3.45 -2.30
CA LEU A 62 5.92 4.11 -3.56
C LEU A 62 5.90 5.64 -3.45
N GLY A 63 4.89 6.19 -2.76
CA GLY A 63 4.82 7.62 -2.47
C GLY A 63 5.99 8.10 -1.60
N GLY A 64 6.35 7.34 -0.57
CA GLY A 64 7.49 7.67 0.28
C GLY A 64 8.82 7.66 -0.47
N VAL A 65 9.04 6.67 -1.33
CA VAL A 65 10.24 6.59 -2.19
C VAL A 65 10.30 7.76 -3.17
N ALA A 66 9.17 8.14 -3.76
CA ALA A 66 9.10 9.31 -4.65
C ALA A 66 9.48 10.60 -3.92
N MET A 67 8.96 10.80 -2.70
CA MET A 67 9.29 11.97 -1.88
C MET A 67 10.77 11.97 -1.46
N PHE A 68 11.30 10.82 -1.06
CA PHE A 68 12.72 10.66 -0.75
C PHE A 68 13.59 11.05 -1.95
N GLY A 69 13.27 10.54 -3.14
CA GLY A 69 13.95 10.91 -4.38
C GLY A 69 13.86 12.41 -4.68
N ALA A 70 12.70 13.03 -4.45
CA ALA A 70 12.51 14.47 -4.62
C ALA A 70 13.42 15.29 -3.68
N GLN A 71 13.47 14.93 -2.40
CA GLN A 71 14.34 15.57 -1.42
C GLN A 71 15.81 15.40 -1.79
N VAL A 72 16.22 14.22 -2.29
CA VAL A 72 17.59 13.99 -2.77
C VAL A 72 17.89 14.91 -3.94
N VAL A 73 16.97 15.04 -4.90
CA VAL A 73 17.17 15.93 -6.04
C VAL A 73 17.32 17.38 -5.59
N ARG A 74 16.44 17.83 -4.70
CA ARG A 74 16.48 19.17 -4.14
C ARG A 74 17.81 19.48 -3.45
N VAL A 75 18.21 18.63 -2.50
CA VAL A 75 19.40 18.89 -1.68
C VAL A 75 20.67 18.75 -2.51
N ARG A 76 20.78 17.69 -3.32
CA ARG A 76 22.02 17.34 -4.04
C ARG A 76 22.25 18.19 -5.29
N TYR A 77 21.20 18.44 -6.07
CA TYR A 77 21.35 19.07 -7.39
C TYR A 77 20.83 20.50 -7.43
N LEU A 78 19.83 20.86 -6.62
CA LEU A 78 19.33 22.23 -6.57
C LEU A 78 20.00 23.06 -5.46
N GLY A 79 20.69 22.41 -4.51
CA GLY A 79 21.37 23.09 -3.40
C GLY A 79 20.41 23.86 -2.49
N LEU A 80 19.12 23.54 -2.52
CA LEU A 80 18.11 24.21 -1.72
C LEU A 80 17.98 23.48 -0.38
N SER A 81 18.31 24.16 0.72
CA SER A 81 18.07 23.67 2.09
C SER A 81 17.25 24.69 2.89
N GLY A 82 16.88 24.36 4.13
CA GLY A 82 15.99 25.17 4.96
C GLY A 82 14.50 24.81 4.85
N GLY A 83 13.72 25.38 5.77
CA GLY A 83 12.29 25.11 5.94
C GLY A 83 11.35 26.13 5.30
N ASN A 84 11.74 26.79 4.20
CA ASN A 84 10.90 27.81 3.57
C ASN A 84 9.82 27.22 2.64
N THR A 85 8.80 28.01 2.32
CA THR A 85 7.67 27.57 1.48
C THR A 85 8.13 27.15 0.07
N ALA A 86 9.18 27.77 -0.47
CA ALA A 86 9.72 27.44 -1.79
C ALA A 86 10.34 26.03 -1.81
N VAL A 87 11.03 25.64 -0.74
CA VAL A 87 11.60 24.30 -0.54
C VAL A 87 10.47 23.27 -0.49
N THR A 88 9.47 23.48 0.36
CA THR A 88 8.34 22.54 0.48
C THR A 88 7.56 22.42 -0.84
N PHE A 89 7.34 23.53 -1.54
CA PHE A 89 6.69 23.53 -2.85
C PHE A 89 7.50 22.74 -3.89
N THR A 90 8.82 22.94 -3.93
CA THR A 90 9.73 22.23 -4.83
C THR A 90 9.71 20.73 -4.57
N ASP A 91 9.79 20.33 -3.30
CA ASP A 91 9.72 18.93 -2.89
C ASP A 91 8.40 18.28 -3.29
N ILE A 92 7.26 18.96 -3.09
CA ILE A 92 5.94 18.47 -3.51
C ILE A 92 5.85 18.36 -5.03
N LEU A 93 6.35 19.36 -5.77
CA LEU A 93 6.29 19.37 -7.23
C LEU A 93 7.10 18.22 -7.84
N ILE A 94 8.35 18.06 -7.40
CA ILE A 94 9.23 16.97 -7.86
C ILE A 94 8.72 15.61 -7.39
N GLY A 95 8.26 15.51 -6.13
CA GLY A 95 7.69 14.29 -5.57
C GLY A 95 6.43 13.85 -6.31
N PHE A 96 5.53 14.79 -6.62
CA PHE A 96 4.35 14.53 -7.44
C PHE A 96 4.74 14.02 -8.83
N TRP A 97 5.73 14.66 -9.48
CA TRP A 97 6.23 14.20 -10.77
C TRP A 97 6.80 12.77 -10.70
N PHE A 98 7.61 12.45 -9.69
CA PHE A 98 8.11 11.09 -9.47
C PHE A 98 6.99 10.09 -9.24
N VAL A 99 5.96 10.43 -8.45
CA VAL A 99 4.80 9.57 -8.25
C VAL A 99 4.11 9.29 -9.58
N LEU A 100 3.92 10.29 -10.45
CA LEU A 100 3.31 10.09 -11.76
C LEU A 100 4.13 9.12 -12.63
N VAL A 101 5.45 9.34 -12.71
CA VAL A 101 6.36 8.48 -13.49
C VAL A 101 6.35 7.05 -12.95
N LEU A 102 6.57 6.86 -11.65
CA LEU A 102 6.60 5.55 -11.01
C LEU A 102 5.25 4.83 -11.12
N SER A 103 4.14 5.55 -10.95
CA SER A 103 2.79 4.99 -11.10
C SER A 103 2.51 4.56 -12.54
N ALA A 104 2.99 5.32 -13.52
CA ALA A 104 2.87 4.97 -14.94
C ALA A 104 3.69 3.72 -15.28
N LEU A 105 4.94 3.65 -14.83
CA LEU A 105 5.83 2.50 -15.03
C LEU A 105 5.29 1.21 -14.38
N MET A 106 4.74 1.33 -13.17
CA MET A 106 4.20 0.18 -12.43
C MET A 106 2.75 -0.16 -12.78
N GLN A 107 2.11 0.60 -13.69
CA GLN A 107 0.69 0.45 -14.05
C GLN A 107 -0.28 0.51 -12.84
N ARG A 108 0.13 1.13 -11.72
CA ARG A 108 -0.62 1.22 -10.47
C ARG A 108 -1.47 2.50 -10.44
N ARG A 109 -2.55 2.53 -11.22
CA ARG A 109 -3.43 3.71 -11.37
C ARG A 109 -4.72 3.66 -10.54
N GLN A 110 -4.92 2.62 -9.74
CA GLN A 110 -6.14 2.44 -8.95
C GLN A 110 -6.33 3.54 -7.89
N PRO A 111 -7.57 3.96 -7.59
CA PRO A 111 -7.84 5.09 -6.69
C PRO A 111 -7.33 4.87 -5.27
N ILE A 112 -7.50 3.66 -4.71
CA ILE A 112 -6.92 3.27 -3.41
C ILE A 112 -5.38 3.35 -3.42
N GLY A 113 -4.77 2.97 -4.54
CA GLY A 113 -3.34 3.12 -4.75
C GLY A 113 -2.89 4.59 -4.67
N ARG A 114 -3.65 5.50 -5.28
CA ARG A 114 -3.34 6.94 -5.25
C ARG A 114 -3.42 7.52 -3.84
N LEU A 115 -4.43 7.12 -3.05
CA LEU A 115 -4.54 7.54 -1.65
C LEU A 115 -3.32 7.08 -0.84
N GLY A 116 -2.88 5.84 -1.04
CA GLY A 116 -1.65 5.36 -0.41
C GLY A 116 -0.44 6.18 -0.83
N GLN A 117 -0.25 6.48 -2.12
CA GLN A 117 0.87 7.31 -2.59
C GLN A 117 0.88 8.69 -1.96
N ILE A 118 -0.27 9.35 -1.86
CA ILE A 118 -0.40 10.65 -1.20
C ILE A 118 -0.03 10.53 0.28
N ALA A 119 -0.55 9.50 0.98
CA ALA A 119 -0.19 9.24 2.37
C ALA A 119 1.32 9.01 2.53
N GLY A 120 1.95 8.29 1.59
CA GLY A 120 3.38 8.04 1.56
C GLY A 120 4.22 9.29 1.37
N LEU A 121 3.82 10.15 0.41
CA LEU A 121 4.45 11.46 0.20
C LEU A 121 4.41 12.30 1.49
N CYS A 122 3.23 12.42 2.11
CA CYS A 122 3.04 13.18 3.34
C CYS A 122 3.83 12.59 4.52
N ALA A 123 3.78 11.27 4.70
CA ALA A 123 4.51 10.59 5.77
C ALA A 123 6.02 10.82 5.65
N MET A 124 6.56 10.73 4.43
CA MET A 124 7.98 10.97 4.19
C MET A 124 8.36 12.45 4.35
N LEU A 125 7.51 13.38 3.92
CA LEU A 125 7.73 14.82 4.12
C LEU A 125 7.83 15.18 5.61
N VAL A 126 6.97 14.59 6.44
CA VAL A 126 6.79 14.98 7.85
C VAL A 126 7.68 14.18 8.80
N ALA A 127 7.96 12.91 8.49
CA ALA A 127 8.69 11.99 9.35
C ALA A 127 10.01 11.48 8.73
N GLY A 128 10.35 11.88 7.51
CA GLY A 128 11.52 11.37 6.78
C GLY A 128 12.86 11.72 7.44
N HIS A 129 12.93 12.80 8.23
CA HIS A 129 14.12 13.15 9.01
C HIS A 129 14.50 12.07 10.04
N ASN A 130 13.57 11.23 10.47
CA ASN A 130 13.89 10.10 11.35
C ASN A 130 14.80 9.06 10.67
N LEU A 131 14.79 8.95 9.34
CA LEU A 131 15.75 8.10 8.63
C LEU A 131 17.18 8.64 8.72
N ILE A 132 17.32 9.96 8.77
CA ILE A 132 18.61 10.64 8.97
C ILE A 132 19.12 10.38 10.38
N TRP A 133 18.26 10.48 11.39
CA TRP A 133 18.59 10.11 12.76
C TRP A 133 19.01 8.65 12.91
N LYS A 134 18.35 7.74 12.18
CA LYS A 134 18.65 6.31 12.27
C LYS A 134 19.97 5.93 11.60
N TRP A 135 20.32 6.56 10.47
CA TRP A 135 21.50 6.24 9.67
C TRP A 135 22.21 7.49 9.13
N PRO A 136 22.82 8.31 10.01
CA PRO A 136 23.39 9.60 9.62
C PRO A 136 24.50 9.48 8.58
N ASP A 137 25.42 8.51 8.74
CA ASP A 137 26.54 8.31 7.81
C ASP A 137 26.09 7.93 6.40
N LEU A 138 25.04 7.10 6.30
CA LEU A 138 24.47 6.70 5.02
C LEU A 138 23.75 7.87 4.37
N MET A 139 22.95 8.60 5.16
CA MET A 139 22.18 9.73 4.66
C MET A 139 23.07 10.90 4.26
N GLY A 140 24.22 11.10 4.91
CA GLY A 140 25.22 12.10 4.49
C GLY A 140 25.82 11.79 3.11
N LYS A 141 25.95 10.51 2.75
CA LYS A 141 26.38 10.09 1.41
C LYS A 141 25.31 10.29 0.35
N ILE A 142 24.04 10.13 0.71
CA ILE A 142 22.89 10.24 -0.21
C ILE A 142 22.51 11.71 -0.45
N TYR A 143 22.31 12.46 0.63
CA TYR A 143 22.01 13.90 0.62
C TYR A 143 23.31 14.69 0.55
N THR A 144 23.73 15.28 1.67
CA THR A 144 25.07 15.81 1.92
C THR A 144 25.31 15.82 3.44
N PRO A 145 26.57 15.88 3.93
CA PRO A 145 26.85 16.01 5.36
C PRO A 145 26.24 17.27 6.00
N GLU A 146 26.21 18.38 5.27
CA GLU A 146 25.69 19.67 5.76
C GLU A 146 24.18 19.59 6.00
N TYR A 147 23.44 18.94 5.10
CA TYR A 147 22.00 18.74 5.28
C TYR A 147 21.70 17.83 6.47
N VAL A 148 22.50 16.80 6.70
CA VAL A 148 22.33 15.94 7.89
C VAL A 148 22.54 16.74 9.17
N ALA A 149 23.58 17.58 9.22
CA ALA A 149 23.83 18.45 10.36
C ALA A 149 22.69 19.48 10.58
N GLU A 150 22.15 20.07 9.51
CA GLU A 150 20.99 20.97 9.57
C GLU A 150 19.76 20.27 10.15
N VAL A 151 19.46 19.06 9.68
CA VAL A 151 18.32 18.28 10.18
C VAL A 151 18.50 17.91 11.64
N GLN A 152 19.69 17.50 12.07
CA GLN A 152 19.97 17.18 13.47
C GLN A 152 19.94 18.42 14.38
N ALA A 153 20.20 19.61 13.85
CA ALA A 153 20.11 20.87 14.58
C ALA A 153 18.67 21.38 14.71
N THR A 154 17.76 20.97 13.82
CA THR A 154 16.39 21.52 13.73
C THR A 154 15.28 20.53 14.04
N THR A 155 15.61 19.25 14.24
CA THR A 155 14.64 18.18 14.49
C THR A 155 15.12 17.27 15.62
N GLU A 156 14.22 16.43 16.14
CA GLU A 156 14.54 15.47 17.20
C GLU A 156 14.28 14.02 16.76
N VAL A 157 14.91 13.06 17.43
CA VAL A 157 14.68 11.62 17.20
C VAL A 157 13.23 11.27 17.54
N GLY A 158 12.55 10.52 16.67
CA GLY A 158 11.20 10.05 16.94
C GLY A 158 10.19 11.19 16.99
N SER A 159 10.38 12.21 16.16
CA SER A 159 9.50 13.37 16.06
C SER A 159 8.84 13.45 14.68
N ILE A 160 7.82 14.30 14.56
CA ILE A 160 7.25 14.74 13.29
C ILE A 160 7.42 16.25 13.14
N VAL A 161 7.68 16.70 11.91
CA VAL A 161 7.80 18.13 11.60
C VAL A 161 6.58 18.57 10.80
N VAL A 162 5.80 19.51 11.35
CA VAL A 162 4.63 20.08 10.69
C VAL A 162 4.76 21.60 10.68
N GLN A 163 4.88 22.18 9.48
CA GLN A 163 4.99 23.64 9.30
C GLN A 163 6.11 24.28 10.14
N GLY A 164 7.26 23.60 10.26
CA GLY A 164 8.40 24.08 11.04
C GLY A 164 8.31 23.82 12.55
N ASN A 165 7.20 23.29 13.05
CA ASN A 165 7.06 22.87 14.44
C ASN A 165 7.45 21.39 14.58
N VAL A 166 8.25 21.08 15.58
CA VAL A 166 8.69 19.73 15.92
C VAL A 166 7.80 19.18 17.03
N PHE A 167 7.18 18.02 16.80
CA PHE A 167 6.41 17.29 17.81
C PHE A 167 7.09 15.96 18.08
N ALA A 168 7.80 15.85 19.20
CA ALA A 168 8.45 14.61 19.62
C ALA A 168 7.46 13.66 20.32
N PHE A 169 7.52 12.37 19.99
CA PHE A 169 6.68 11.35 20.63
C PHE A 169 7.33 10.72 21.87
N MET A 170 8.66 10.83 21.98
CA MET A 170 9.42 10.37 23.14
C MET A 170 10.04 11.59 23.82
N SER A 171 9.33 12.17 24.79
CA SER A 171 10.00 13.01 25.78
C SER A 171 10.73 12.08 26.76
N ASN A 172 12.05 12.19 26.86
CA ASN A 172 12.72 11.82 28.11
C ASN A 172 12.48 12.93 29.13
#